data_AF-A0A537EKT0-F1
#
_entry.id   AF-A0A537EKT0-F1
#
_cell.length_a   1.000
_cell.length_b   1.000
_cell.length_c   1.000
_cell.angle_alpha   90.00
_cell.angle_beta   90.00
_cell.angle_gamma   90.00
#
_symmetry.space_group_name_H-M   'P 1'
#
loop_
_entity.id
_entity.type
_entity.pdbx_description
1 polymer ?
#
loop_
_entity_poly.entity_id
_entity_poly.type
_entity_poly.pdbx_seq_one_letter_code
_entity_poly.pdbx_strand_id
1 'polypeptide(L)'
;NTTAYFVIRNVFAGWSQYGMSFRNVTNADVENSTLFKNQYGLNLVSSSDAIIFNNNFINNTVLQASDTGGFQNSWDNGYYSPSGGGNYWSDYTGIDNCSGLFQNSCPAPDGVGDTPYRIGPSGTFDYYPLMRPYIPDTTSPSWPPGSKLTPFRITPTSLTLDWTNATDDIGVVSYSVYRGSMIMANVTASVHELNVTGLNPDSTYTFKVEAADRANNLSTNGPSLTITTRTPVLSIFTLEFWLRNLYLVLAGAAVVVAATLVIFLRRRNAARPVTPSEPTRVFHGPSAQSLKAPNRNQGRVKAYFWGTAQATQCLRSVRMGAPRT
;
A
#
# COMPACT_ATOMS: atom_id res chain seq x y z
N ASN A 1 -33.92 -21.33 -21.31
CA ASN A 1 -33.83 -22.49 -20.39
C ASN A 1 -32.38 -22.74 -19.96
N THR A 2 -31.82 -21.86 -19.13
CA THR A 2 -30.57 -22.11 -18.38
C THR A 2 -30.64 -21.32 -17.08
N THR A 3 -29.97 -21.81 -16.05
CA THR A 3 -29.75 -21.11 -14.76
C THR A 3 -28.29 -20.71 -14.56
N ALA A 4 -27.38 -21.19 -15.42
CA ALA A 4 -25.98 -20.78 -15.41
C ALA A 4 -25.86 -19.33 -15.87
N TYR A 5 -25.07 -18.54 -15.14
CA TYR A 5 -24.79 -17.16 -15.49
C TYR A 5 -24.07 -17.04 -16.84
N PHE A 6 -24.54 -16.13 -17.70
CA PHE A 6 -23.88 -15.81 -18.96
C PHE A 6 -24.02 -14.33 -19.31
N VAL A 7 -23.07 -13.83 -20.11
CA VAL A 7 -23.04 -12.45 -20.60
C VAL A 7 -23.09 -12.49 -22.13
N ILE A 8 -24.02 -11.72 -22.72
CA ILE A 8 -24.05 -11.44 -24.15
C ILE A 8 -23.55 -10.01 -24.36
N ARG A 9 -22.56 -9.84 -25.24
CA ARG A 9 -21.96 -8.53 -25.48
C ARG A 9 -21.39 -8.32 -26.86
N ASN A 10 -21.27 -7.05 -27.25
CA ASN A 10 -20.75 -6.62 -28.54
C ASN A 10 -21.52 -7.20 -29.75
N VAL A 11 -22.83 -7.45 -29.57
CA VAL A 11 -23.69 -8.02 -30.62
C VAL A 11 -24.35 -6.91 -31.43
N PHE A 12 -24.42 -7.09 -32.75
CA PHE A 12 -25.20 -6.25 -33.66
C PHE A 12 -26.30 -7.11 -34.28
N ALA A 13 -27.57 -6.86 -33.91
CA ALA A 13 -28.71 -7.64 -34.42
C ALA A 13 -29.85 -6.73 -34.90
N GLY A 14 -30.32 -6.99 -36.13
CA GLY A 14 -31.31 -6.14 -36.76
C GLY A 14 -32.17 -6.82 -37.83
N TRP A 15 -33.14 -6.06 -38.32
CA TRP A 15 -34.09 -6.46 -39.39
C TRP A 15 -34.83 -7.78 -39.14
N SER A 16 -34.99 -8.17 -37.88
CA SER A 16 -35.60 -9.45 -37.47
C SER A 16 -36.89 -9.23 -36.67
N GLN A 17 -37.65 -10.30 -36.41
CA GLN A 17 -38.80 -10.21 -35.48
C GLN A 17 -38.32 -9.82 -34.07
N TYR A 18 -37.25 -10.46 -33.61
CA TYR A 18 -36.57 -10.15 -32.35
C TYR A 18 -35.10 -9.91 -32.65
N GLY A 19 -34.51 -8.82 -32.15
CA GLY A 19 -33.05 -8.65 -32.17
C GLY A 19 -32.40 -9.66 -31.22
N MET A 20 -32.96 -9.77 -30.03
CA MET A 20 -32.70 -10.84 -29.06
C MET A 20 -34.02 -11.23 -28.37
N SER A 21 -34.17 -12.50 -28.00
CA SER A 21 -35.27 -12.93 -27.13
C SER A 21 -34.82 -14.01 -26.16
N PHE A 22 -35.09 -13.78 -24.87
CA PHE A 22 -34.86 -14.75 -23.80
C PHE A 22 -36.19 -15.35 -23.37
N ARG A 23 -36.22 -16.66 -23.17
CA ARG A 23 -37.38 -17.40 -22.69
C ARG A 23 -36.94 -18.38 -21.61
N ASN A 24 -37.53 -18.24 -20.42
CA ASN A 24 -37.19 -19.02 -19.22
C ASN A 24 -35.67 -19.04 -18.99
N VAL A 25 -35.09 -17.84 -18.89
CA VAL A 25 -33.67 -17.60 -18.61
C VAL A 25 -33.57 -16.93 -17.24
N THR A 26 -32.59 -17.33 -16.44
CA THR A 26 -32.22 -16.62 -15.21
C THR A 26 -30.72 -16.33 -15.22
N ASN A 27 -30.28 -15.23 -14.60
CA ASN A 27 -28.87 -14.82 -14.51
C ASN A 27 -28.25 -14.53 -15.89
N ALA A 28 -28.69 -13.48 -16.58
CA ALA A 28 -28.22 -13.18 -17.94
C ALA A 28 -27.99 -11.69 -18.19
N ASP A 29 -26.75 -11.31 -18.45
CA ASP A 29 -26.41 -9.91 -18.70
C ASP A 29 -26.36 -9.63 -20.21
N VAL A 30 -26.82 -8.44 -20.61
CA VAL A 30 -26.70 -7.94 -21.98
C VAL A 30 -26.02 -6.57 -21.92
N GLU A 31 -24.79 -6.48 -22.43
CA GLU A 31 -23.99 -5.25 -22.43
C GLU A 31 -23.46 -4.89 -23.83
N ASN A 32 -23.14 -3.61 -24.05
CA ASN A 32 -22.39 -3.11 -25.21
C ASN A 32 -22.96 -3.56 -26.59
N SER A 33 -24.26 -3.83 -26.70
CA SER A 33 -24.87 -4.42 -27.90
C SER A 33 -25.84 -3.47 -28.59
N THR A 34 -25.97 -3.58 -29.92
CA THR A 34 -26.84 -2.73 -30.74
C THR A 34 -27.97 -3.57 -31.35
N LEU A 35 -29.20 -3.27 -30.94
CA LEU A 35 -30.43 -3.97 -31.31
C LEU A 35 -31.32 -3.00 -32.09
N PHE A 36 -31.40 -3.18 -33.41
CA PHE A 36 -31.88 -2.12 -34.29
C PHE A 36 -32.77 -2.58 -35.45
N LYS A 37 -33.82 -1.80 -35.77
CA LYS A 37 -34.76 -2.09 -36.87
C LYS A 37 -35.41 -3.49 -36.81
N ASN A 38 -35.54 -4.06 -35.62
CA ASN A 38 -36.32 -5.27 -35.39
C ASN A 38 -37.80 -4.90 -35.14
N GLN A 39 -38.71 -5.87 -35.03
CA GLN A 39 -40.03 -5.59 -34.45
C GLN A 39 -39.88 -5.34 -32.93
N TYR A 40 -39.19 -6.25 -32.24
CA TYR A 40 -38.80 -6.10 -30.85
C TYR A 40 -37.27 -6.09 -30.75
N GLY A 41 -36.67 -5.11 -30.07
CA GLY A 41 -35.22 -5.08 -29.87
C GLY A 41 -34.76 -6.22 -28.97
N LEU A 42 -35.08 -6.15 -27.67
CA LEU A 42 -34.91 -7.24 -26.70
C LEU A 42 -36.26 -7.66 -26.11
N ASN A 43 -36.55 -8.96 -26.09
CA ASN A 43 -37.79 -9.51 -25.54
C ASN A 43 -37.53 -10.57 -24.46
N LEU A 44 -37.78 -10.21 -23.19
CA LEU A 44 -37.66 -11.09 -22.03
C LEU A 44 -39.02 -11.72 -21.70
N VAL A 45 -39.09 -13.04 -21.82
CA VAL A 45 -40.31 -13.83 -21.54
C VAL A 45 -40.05 -14.76 -20.37
N SER A 46 -40.81 -14.57 -19.27
CA SER A 46 -40.71 -15.38 -18.05
C SER A 46 -39.25 -15.60 -17.61
N SER A 47 -38.46 -14.53 -17.64
CA SER A 47 -37.03 -14.51 -17.33
C SER A 47 -36.78 -13.52 -16.20
N SER A 48 -35.81 -13.81 -15.33
CA SER A 48 -35.48 -13.05 -14.12
C SER A 48 -33.98 -12.83 -13.97
N ASP A 49 -33.59 -11.91 -13.09
CA ASP A 49 -32.18 -11.72 -12.69
C ASP A 49 -31.26 -11.41 -13.90
N ALA A 50 -31.80 -10.74 -14.91
CA ALA A 50 -31.06 -10.23 -16.05
C ALA A 50 -30.67 -8.75 -15.83
N ILE A 51 -29.45 -8.37 -16.21
CA ILE A 51 -28.98 -6.96 -16.15
C ILE A 51 -28.69 -6.47 -17.57
N ILE A 52 -29.45 -5.47 -18.02
CA ILE A 52 -29.40 -4.94 -19.38
C ILE A 52 -28.93 -3.48 -19.31
N PHE A 53 -27.70 -3.21 -19.74
CA PHE A 53 -27.08 -1.88 -19.63
C PHE A 53 -26.13 -1.61 -20.81
N ASN A 54 -25.82 -0.35 -21.10
CA ASN A 54 -24.90 0.05 -22.18
C ASN A 54 -25.27 -0.49 -23.57
N ASN A 55 -26.57 -0.71 -23.84
CA ASN A 55 -27.03 -1.14 -25.17
C ASN A 55 -27.64 0.01 -25.96
N ASN A 56 -27.69 -0.17 -27.28
CA ASN A 56 -28.30 0.75 -28.23
C ASN A 56 -29.57 0.15 -28.83
N PHE A 57 -30.74 0.65 -28.42
CA PHE A 57 -32.03 0.26 -28.98
C PHE A 57 -32.49 1.26 -30.03
N ILE A 58 -32.33 0.90 -31.32
CA ILE A 58 -32.45 1.85 -32.44
C ILE A 58 -33.58 1.48 -33.42
N ASN A 59 -34.64 2.29 -33.46
CA ASN A 59 -35.76 2.20 -34.41
C ASN A 59 -36.40 0.80 -34.49
N ASN A 60 -36.56 0.10 -33.37
CA ASN A 60 -37.36 -1.13 -33.34
C ASN A 60 -38.86 -0.78 -33.42
N THR A 61 -39.62 -1.48 -34.26
CA THR A 61 -40.89 -0.96 -34.81
C THR A 61 -42.14 -1.27 -34.00
N VAL A 62 -42.07 -2.19 -33.03
CA VAL A 62 -43.17 -2.51 -32.10
C VAL A 62 -42.81 -2.09 -30.68
N LEU A 63 -41.64 -2.49 -30.19
CA LEU A 63 -41.05 -2.02 -28.92
C LEU A 63 -39.53 -2.06 -29.02
N GLN A 64 -38.83 -1.09 -28.42
CA GLN A 64 -37.39 -1.20 -28.18
C GLN A 64 -37.07 -2.39 -27.29
N ALA A 65 -37.79 -2.50 -26.18
CA ALA A 65 -37.65 -3.58 -25.23
C ALA A 65 -39.02 -4.02 -24.69
N SER A 66 -39.14 -5.32 -24.41
CA SER A 66 -40.28 -5.91 -23.74
C SER A 66 -39.80 -6.79 -22.60
N ASP A 67 -40.37 -6.57 -21.42
CA ASP A 67 -40.25 -7.45 -20.27
C ASP A 67 -41.65 -7.95 -19.90
N THR A 68 -41.77 -9.26 -19.72
CA THR A 68 -43.00 -9.94 -19.29
C THR A 68 -42.74 -10.90 -18.12
N GLY A 69 -41.53 -10.88 -17.54
CA GLY A 69 -41.13 -11.70 -16.39
C GLY A 69 -41.46 -11.07 -15.03
N GLY A 70 -41.47 -9.74 -14.94
CA GLY A 70 -41.76 -8.99 -13.72
C GLY A 70 -40.57 -8.15 -13.23
N PHE A 71 -40.67 -7.57 -12.03
CA PHE A 71 -39.72 -6.59 -11.47
C PHE A 71 -38.37 -7.19 -11.01
N GLN A 72 -37.91 -8.29 -11.59
CA GLN A 72 -36.67 -8.99 -11.22
C GLN A 72 -35.52 -8.79 -12.22
N ASN A 73 -35.77 -8.17 -13.37
CA ASN A 73 -34.73 -7.77 -14.31
C ASN A 73 -34.38 -6.30 -14.10
N SER A 74 -33.09 -5.97 -14.17
CA SER A 74 -32.60 -4.60 -14.17
C SER A 74 -32.36 -4.13 -15.59
N TRP A 75 -32.82 -2.92 -15.91
CA TRP A 75 -32.59 -2.27 -17.19
C TRP A 75 -31.57 -1.13 -17.08
N ASP A 76 -30.77 -1.18 -16.02
CA ASP A 76 -29.55 -0.42 -15.82
C ASP A 76 -28.61 -1.19 -14.85
N ASN A 77 -27.38 -0.71 -14.70
CA ASN A 77 -26.37 -1.19 -13.75
C ASN A 77 -26.01 -0.11 -12.70
N GLY A 78 -26.93 0.83 -12.45
CA GLY A 78 -26.75 1.94 -11.52
C GLY A 78 -25.94 3.13 -12.05
N TYR A 79 -26.27 4.33 -11.55
CA TYR A 79 -25.66 5.61 -11.94
C TYR A 79 -24.13 5.66 -11.85
N TYR A 80 -23.55 5.04 -10.82
CA TYR A 80 -22.10 5.02 -10.58
C TYR A 80 -21.37 3.84 -11.26
N SER A 81 -22.04 3.09 -12.15
CA SER A 81 -21.39 2.07 -12.98
C SER A 81 -20.21 2.69 -13.75
N PRO A 82 -19.02 2.06 -13.76
CA PRO A 82 -17.84 2.62 -14.41
C PRO A 82 -18.13 2.98 -15.87
N SER A 83 -18.60 2.01 -16.65
CA SER A 83 -18.81 2.10 -18.09
C SER A 83 -20.10 2.81 -18.51
N GLY A 84 -20.87 3.39 -17.59
CA GLY A 84 -22.23 3.86 -17.85
C GLY A 84 -23.29 2.93 -17.24
N GLY A 85 -24.43 3.53 -16.87
CA GLY A 85 -25.48 2.88 -16.07
C GLY A 85 -26.61 2.26 -16.89
N GLY A 86 -27.32 3.07 -17.69
CA GLY A 86 -28.49 2.62 -18.45
C GLY A 86 -28.20 2.34 -19.92
N ASN A 87 -29.25 2.37 -20.75
CA ASN A 87 -29.21 2.09 -22.18
C ASN A 87 -29.60 3.32 -23.01
N TYR A 88 -29.19 3.34 -24.28
CA TYR A 88 -29.68 4.32 -25.24
C TYR A 88 -30.97 3.82 -25.91
N TRP A 89 -31.96 4.70 -25.95
CA TRP A 89 -33.27 4.45 -26.51
C TRP A 89 -33.57 5.50 -27.59
N SER A 90 -33.61 5.09 -28.85
CA SER A 90 -33.84 6.01 -30.00
C SER A 90 -35.19 6.72 -30.02
N ASP A 91 -36.15 6.26 -29.21
CA ASP A 91 -37.47 6.87 -29.01
C ASP A 91 -37.64 7.54 -27.64
N TYR A 92 -36.56 7.67 -26.86
CA TYR A 92 -36.61 8.46 -25.62
C TYR A 92 -36.66 9.95 -25.94
N THR A 93 -37.65 10.62 -25.35
CA THR A 93 -37.92 12.05 -25.53
C THR A 93 -37.82 12.82 -24.21
N GLY A 94 -37.05 12.30 -23.24
CA GLY A 94 -36.81 12.98 -21.98
C GLY A 94 -35.89 14.20 -22.13
N ILE A 95 -35.67 14.88 -21.01
CA ILE A 95 -34.78 16.03 -20.89
C ILE A 95 -33.58 15.59 -20.04
N ASP A 96 -32.43 16.19 -20.30
CA ASP A 96 -31.21 16.10 -19.50
C ASP A 96 -30.88 17.52 -19.04
N ASN A 97 -31.13 17.78 -17.77
CA ASN A 97 -30.92 19.07 -17.12
C ASN A 97 -30.42 18.91 -15.67
N CYS A 98 -30.59 17.73 -15.08
CA CYS A 98 -30.20 17.38 -13.73
C CYS A 98 -29.22 16.19 -13.75
N SER A 99 -28.49 16.02 -12.65
CA SER A 99 -27.57 14.89 -12.47
C SER A 99 -27.70 14.25 -11.08
N GLY A 100 -26.87 13.24 -10.84
CA GLY A 100 -26.80 12.47 -9.61
C GLY A 100 -27.75 11.27 -9.60
N LEU A 101 -27.62 10.43 -8.57
CA LEU A 101 -28.35 9.18 -8.40
C LEU A 101 -29.89 9.32 -8.50
N PHE A 102 -30.43 10.48 -8.15
CA PHE A 102 -31.87 10.77 -8.19
C PHE A 102 -32.26 11.79 -9.28
N GLN A 103 -31.33 12.12 -10.18
CA GLN A 103 -31.54 13.08 -11.29
C GLN A 103 -32.21 14.39 -10.84
N ASN A 104 -31.70 14.95 -9.73
CA ASN A 104 -32.31 16.10 -9.04
C ASN A 104 -31.30 17.17 -8.62
N SER A 105 -30.03 17.05 -9.02
CA SER A 105 -29.03 18.10 -8.88
C SER A 105 -29.00 18.94 -10.16
N CYS A 106 -29.65 20.11 -10.16
CA CYS A 106 -29.86 20.91 -11.37
C CYS A 106 -29.48 22.40 -11.18
N PRO A 107 -29.07 23.14 -12.22
CA PRO A 107 -28.79 22.65 -13.58
C PRO A 107 -27.39 22.03 -13.66
N ALA A 108 -27.32 20.76 -14.06
CA ALA A 108 -26.07 20.04 -14.25
C ALA A 108 -26.32 18.82 -15.15
N PRO A 109 -26.53 19.01 -16.46
CA PRO A 109 -26.74 17.91 -17.39
C PRO A 109 -25.49 17.03 -17.51
N ASP A 110 -25.68 15.71 -17.57
CA ASP A 110 -24.58 14.72 -17.56
C ASP A 110 -24.67 13.66 -18.68
N GLY A 111 -25.67 13.74 -19.55
CA GLY A 111 -25.92 12.78 -20.63
C GLY A 111 -26.83 11.62 -20.23
N VAL A 112 -27.32 11.58 -18.99
CA VAL A 112 -28.43 10.75 -18.53
C VAL A 112 -29.72 11.58 -18.56
N GLY A 113 -30.84 10.94 -18.87
CA GLY A 113 -32.14 11.60 -18.89
C GLY A 113 -32.81 11.67 -17.51
N ASP A 114 -33.36 12.85 -17.19
CA ASP A 114 -34.01 13.18 -15.91
C ASP A 114 -35.20 12.28 -15.54
N THR A 115 -35.76 11.53 -16.53
CA THR A 115 -36.96 10.69 -16.36
C THR A 115 -36.70 9.24 -16.79
N PRO A 116 -37.03 8.23 -15.96
CA PRO A 116 -36.81 6.82 -16.31
C PRO A 116 -37.52 6.39 -17.60
N TYR A 117 -36.85 5.59 -18.43
CA TYR A 117 -37.45 5.00 -19.63
C TYR A 117 -38.25 3.75 -19.27
N ARG A 118 -39.51 3.67 -19.71
CA ARG A 118 -40.43 2.58 -19.34
C ARG A 118 -40.32 1.40 -20.30
N ILE A 119 -40.07 0.21 -19.76
CA ILE A 119 -39.91 -1.02 -20.52
C ILE A 119 -41.25 -1.75 -20.68
N GLY A 120 -41.62 -2.05 -21.93
CA GLY A 120 -42.74 -2.94 -22.26
C GLY A 120 -44.06 -2.65 -21.52
N PRO A 121 -44.90 -3.67 -21.29
CA PRO A 121 -46.12 -3.52 -20.50
C PRO A 121 -45.91 -3.69 -18.98
N SER A 122 -44.84 -4.36 -18.55
CA SER A 122 -44.55 -4.75 -17.14
C SER A 122 -44.50 -3.59 -16.14
N GLY A 123 -44.05 -2.41 -16.58
CA GLY A 123 -43.74 -1.30 -15.67
C GLY A 123 -42.38 -1.43 -14.98
N THR A 124 -41.47 -2.21 -15.55
CA THR A 124 -40.03 -2.05 -15.28
C THR A 124 -39.50 -0.79 -15.97
N PHE A 125 -38.38 -0.26 -15.48
CA PHE A 125 -37.77 0.96 -15.99
C PHE A 125 -36.25 0.79 -16.11
N ASP A 126 -35.66 1.46 -17.10
CA ASP A 126 -34.27 1.90 -17.07
C ASP A 126 -34.26 3.25 -16.34
N TYR A 127 -33.59 3.33 -15.19
CA TYR A 127 -33.55 4.55 -14.38
C TYR A 127 -32.54 5.59 -14.87
N TYR A 128 -31.65 5.23 -15.79
CA TYR A 128 -30.57 6.09 -16.27
C TYR A 128 -30.46 6.06 -17.82
N PRO A 129 -31.56 6.35 -18.55
CA PRO A 129 -31.57 6.29 -20.01
C PRO A 129 -30.57 7.28 -20.59
N LEU A 130 -29.74 6.82 -21.52
CA LEU A 130 -28.68 7.62 -22.13
C LEU A 130 -29.28 8.56 -23.19
N MET A 131 -28.87 9.83 -23.17
CA MET A 131 -29.30 10.85 -24.15
C MET A 131 -28.67 10.68 -25.53
N ARG A 132 -27.61 9.88 -25.63
CA ARG A 132 -26.85 9.61 -26.85
C ARG A 132 -26.53 8.10 -26.96
N PRO A 133 -26.33 7.57 -28.18
CA PRO A 133 -25.89 6.19 -28.36
C PRO A 133 -24.70 5.85 -27.48
N TYR A 134 -24.77 4.70 -26.82
CA TYR A 134 -23.65 4.13 -26.12
C TYR A 134 -22.55 3.77 -27.12
N ILE A 135 -21.32 4.23 -26.83
CA ILE A 135 -20.12 3.89 -27.57
C ILE A 135 -19.18 3.26 -26.54
N PRO A 136 -18.76 2.00 -26.71
CA PRO A 136 -17.74 1.41 -25.84
C PRO A 136 -16.46 2.24 -25.89
N ASP A 137 -15.97 2.61 -24.72
CA ASP A 137 -14.69 3.27 -24.57
C ASP A 137 -13.56 2.30 -24.94
N THR A 138 -12.63 2.78 -25.76
CA THR A 138 -11.46 2.02 -26.28
C THR A 138 -10.19 2.87 -26.27
N THR A 139 -10.26 4.07 -25.68
CA THR A 139 -9.19 5.07 -25.70
C THR A 139 -8.46 5.03 -24.37
N SER A 140 -7.19 4.61 -24.38
CA SER A 140 -6.38 4.62 -23.15
C SER A 140 -6.19 6.05 -22.60
N PRO A 141 -6.20 6.23 -21.27
CA PRO A 141 -5.80 7.47 -20.63
C PRO A 141 -4.45 7.98 -21.13
N SER A 142 -4.37 9.29 -21.26
CA SER A 142 -3.22 10.02 -21.76
C SER A 142 -2.65 10.95 -20.69
N TRP A 143 -1.34 11.19 -20.74
CA TRP A 143 -0.67 12.09 -19.82
C TRP A 143 -0.37 13.42 -20.52
N PRO A 144 -0.83 14.57 -19.99
CA PRO A 144 -0.56 15.88 -20.57
C PRO A 144 0.94 16.13 -20.80
N PRO A 145 1.32 16.87 -21.88
CA PRO A 145 2.72 17.18 -22.16
C PRO A 145 3.43 17.84 -20.96
N GLY A 146 4.55 17.25 -20.54
CA GLY A 146 5.30 17.73 -19.38
C GLY A 146 4.82 17.21 -18.02
N SER A 147 3.87 16.26 -17.98
CA SER A 147 3.50 15.49 -16.77
C SER A 147 4.72 14.92 -16.04
N LYS A 148 4.67 14.93 -14.70
CA LYS A 148 5.78 14.50 -13.83
C LYS A 148 5.32 13.61 -12.69
N LEU A 149 6.28 12.84 -12.19
CA LEU A 149 6.24 12.11 -10.92
C LEU A 149 7.31 12.73 -10.02
N THR A 150 6.89 13.36 -8.93
CA THR A 150 7.69 14.21 -8.05
C THR A 150 7.88 13.56 -6.68
N PRO A 151 9.13 13.49 -6.15
CA PRO A 151 9.38 12.97 -4.82
C PRO A 151 9.45 14.09 -3.77
N PHE A 152 8.89 13.83 -2.58
CA PHE A 152 9.08 14.68 -1.40
C PHE A 152 9.17 13.83 -0.14
N ARG A 153 9.51 14.47 1.00
CA ARG A 153 9.72 13.82 2.32
C ARG A 153 10.63 12.57 2.28
N ILE A 154 11.66 12.60 1.43
CA ILE A 154 12.58 11.48 1.24
C ILE A 154 13.36 11.22 2.54
N THR A 155 13.29 9.99 3.05
CA THR A 155 14.01 9.50 4.24
C THR A 155 14.91 8.32 3.85
N PRO A 156 15.60 7.66 4.81
CA PRO A 156 16.31 6.41 4.53
C PRO A 156 15.39 5.22 4.21
N THR A 157 14.12 5.24 4.64
CA THR A 157 13.22 4.06 4.51
C THR A 157 11.84 4.38 3.92
N SER A 158 11.61 5.63 3.52
CA SER A 158 10.36 6.09 2.93
C SER A 158 10.56 7.30 2.01
N LEU A 159 9.55 7.57 1.18
CA LEU A 159 9.37 8.82 0.44
C LEU A 159 7.89 8.99 0.10
N THR A 160 7.46 10.20 -0.23
CA THR A 160 6.13 10.45 -0.77
C THR A 160 6.25 10.78 -2.25
N LEU A 161 5.43 10.14 -3.07
CA LEU A 161 5.25 10.42 -4.49
C LEU A 161 4.06 11.35 -4.68
N ASP A 162 4.16 12.28 -5.62
CA ASP A 162 3.10 13.16 -6.12
C ASP A 162 3.14 13.11 -7.66
N TRP A 163 2.01 13.26 -8.34
CA TRP A 163 1.97 13.20 -9.81
C TRP A 163 0.93 14.12 -10.45
N THR A 164 1.24 14.54 -11.68
CA THR A 164 0.31 15.29 -12.54
C THR A 164 -0.93 14.44 -12.85
N ASN A 165 -2.12 15.05 -12.99
CA ASN A 165 -3.29 14.28 -13.40
C ASN A 165 -3.21 13.84 -14.87
N ALA A 166 -3.58 12.58 -15.11
CA ALA A 166 -3.87 12.07 -16.44
C ALA A 166 -5.24 12.57 -16.93
N THR A 167 -5.46 12.49 -18.24
CA THR A 167 -6.68 12.93 -18.92
C THR A 167 -7.17 11.85 -19.87
N ASP A 168 -8.47 11.74 -19.99
CA ASP A 168 -9.17 10.71 -20.75
C ASP A 168 -10.48 11.29 -21.31
N ASP A 169 -11.05 10.74 -22.38
CA ASP A 169 -12.25 11.30 -23.01
C ASP A 169 -13.57 10.88 -22.34
N ILE A 170 -13.58 9.79 -21.57
CA ILE A 170 -14.73 9.41 -20.71
C ILE A 170 -14.38 9.56 -19.21
N GLY A 171 -13.13 9.30 -18.82
CA GLY A 171 -12.56 9.75 -17.55
C GLY A 171 -11.74 8.70 -16.81
N VAL A 172 -10.61 9.15 -16.27
CA VAL A 172 -9.74 8.36 -15.38
C VAL A 172 -10.44 8.04 -14.07
N VAL A 173 -10.36 6.78 -13.60
CA VAL A 173 -10.93 6.34 -12.30
C VAL A 173 -9.91 5.78 -11.33
N SER A 174 -8.73 5.37 -11.78
CA SER A 174 -7.66 4.95 -10.88
C SER A 174 -6.24 5.18 -11.41
N TYR A 175 -5.28 5.17 -10.49
CA TYR A 175 -3.86 5.18 -10.76
C TYR A 175 -3.20 3.91 -10.20
N SER A 176 -2.46 3.20 -11.03
CA SER A 176 -1.59 2.09 -10.63
C SER A 176 -0.17 2.61 -10.41
N VAL A 177 0.34 2.51 -9.20
CA VAL A 177 1.69 2.96 -8.83
C VAL A 177 2.64 1.77 -8.76
N TYR A 178 3.73 1.83 -9.53
CA TYR A 178 4.71 0.76 -9.71
C TYR A 178 6.05 1.10 -9.06
N ARG A 179 6.78 0.07 -8.66
CA ARG A 179 8.21 0.11 -8.32
C ARG A 179 8.95 -0.95 -9.15
N GLY A 180 9.76 -0.49 -10.09
CA GLY A 180 10.22 -1.32 -11.20
C GLY A 180 9.01 -1.80 -12.02
N SER A 181 8.85 -3.12 -12.15
CA SER A 181 7.71 -3.76 -12.81
C SER A 181 6.57 -4.19 -11.86
N MET A 182 6.75 -4.08 -10.53
CA MET A 182 5.76 -4.54 -9.56
C MET A 182 4.79 -3.42 -9.17
N ILE A 183 3.48 -3.68 -9.23
CA ILE A 183 2.45 -2.81 -8.66
C ILE A 183 2.63 -2.76 -7.14
N MET A 184 2.66 -1.55 -6.58
CA MET A 184 2.67 -1.29 -5.14
C MET A 184 1.28 -0.95 -4.60
N ALA A 185 0.49 -0.19 -5.36
CA ALA A 185 -0.84 0.27 -4.98
C ALA A 185 -1.67 0.59 -6.22
N ASN A 186 -2.98 0.40 -6.10
CA ASN A 186 -3.97 1.00 -6.96
C ASN A 186 -4.77 1.99 -6.10
N VAL A 187 -4.91 3.24 -6.55
CA VAL A 187 -5.61 4.32 -5.84
C VAL A 187 -6.67 4.94 -6.74
N THR A 188 -7.73 5.52 -6.18
CA THR A 188 -8.78 6.20 -6.95
C THR A 188 -8.22 7.45 -7.64
N ALA A 189 -8.85 7.90 -8.74
CA ALA A 189 -8.41 9.09 -9.49
C ALA A 189 -8.41 10.39 -8.66
N SER A 190 -9.10 10.42 -7.52
CA SER A 190 -9.06 11.51 -6.53
C SER A 190 -7.80 11.55 -5.66
N VAL A 191 -6.93 10.53 -5.75
CA VAL A 191 -5.66 10.44 -5.02
C VAL A 191 -4.53 10.81 -5.96
N HIS A 192 -3.74 11.81 -5.57
CA HIS A 192 -2.63 12.35 -6.35
C HIS A 192 -1.26 12.17 -5.66
N GLU A 193 -1.25 11.66 -4.42
CA GLU A 193 -0.05 11.38 -3.65
C GLU A 193 -0.06 9.97 -3.03
N LEU A 194 1.12 9.36 -2.88
CA LEU A 194 1.30 8.06 -2.22
C LEU A 194 2.55 8.05 -1.33
N ASN A 195 2.37 7.72 -0.06
CA ASN A 195 3.48 7.49 0.87
C ASN A 195 4.05 6.07 0.72
N VAL A 196 5.25 5.95 0.17
CA VAL A 196 5.99 4.70 0.00
C VAL A 196 6.87 4.46 1.22
N THR A 197 6.71 3.30 1.86
CA THR A 197 7.47 2.90 3.06
C THR A 197 8.13 1.54 2.87
N GLY A 198 8.99 1.12 3.82
CA GLY A 198 9.68 -0.17 3.75
C GLY A 198 10.77 -0.22 2.67
N LEU A 199 11.36 0.93 2.35
CA LEU A 199 12.53 1.03 1.48
C LEU A 199 13.82 0.78 2.27
N ASN A 200 14.87 0.33 1.58
CA ASN A 200 16.22 0.23 2.14
C ASN A 200 16.92 1.60 2.05
N PRO A 201 17.78 1.96 3.03
CA PRO A 201 18.66 3.12 2.91
C PRO A 201 19.65 3.02 1.75
N ASP A 202 20.10 4.17 1.26
CA ASP A 202 21.11 4.30 0.20
C ASP A 202 20.85 3.42 -1.03
N SER A 203 19.58 3.25 -1.38
CA SER A 203 19.12 2.31 -2.42
C SER A 203 18.34 3.05 -3.50
N THR A 204 18.67 2.77 -4.76
CA THR A 204 18.02 3.36 -5.92
C THR A 204 16.76 2.59 -6.30
N TYR A 205 15.67 3.31 -6.50
CA TYR A 205 14.37 2.80 -6.93
C TYR A 205 13.88 3.58 -8.14
N THR A 206 13.24 2.88 -9.09
CA THR A 206 12.47 3.49 -10.16
C THR A 206 10.99 3.30 -9.87
N PHE A 207 10.24 4.39 -9.87
CA PHE A 207 8.79 4.43 -9.74
C PHE A 207 8.17 4.84 -11.07
N LYS A 208 6.94 4.39 -11.31
CA LYS A 208 6.10 4.79 -12.45
C LYS A 208 4.65 4.85 -11.99
N VAL A 209 3.86 5.77 -12.52
CA VAL A 209 2.41 5.78 -12.35
C VAL A 209 1.77 5.57 -13.72
N GLU A 210 0.78 4.68 -13.82
CA GLU A 210 -0.10 4.57 -14.98
C GLU A 210 -1.54 4.86 -14.55
N ALA A 211 -2.32 5.44 -15.44
CA ALA A 211 -3.74 5.73 -15.25
C ALA A 211 -4.61 4.62 -15.86
N ALA A 212 -5.80 4.42 -15.30
CA ALA A 212 -6.82 3.53 -15.83
C ALA A 212 -8.16 4.26 -15.93
N ASP A 213 -8.85 4.07 -17.04
CA ASP A 213 -10.22 4.55 -17.26
C ASP A 213 -11.27 3.54 -16.73
N ARG A 214 -12.52 3.85 -17.07
CA ARG A 214 -13.73 3.11 -16.71
C ARG A 214 -13.94 1.81 -17.49
N ALA A 215 -13.45 1.72 -18.72
CA ALA A 215 -13.44 0.50 -19.54
C ALA A 215 -12.22 -0.40 -19.27
N ASN A 216 -11.37 -0.02 -18.32
CA ASN A 216 -10.12 -0.68 -17.96
C ASN A 216 -9.08 -0.66 -19.11
N ASN A 217 -9.09 0.36 -19.96
CA ASN A 217 -7.90 0.66 -20.75
C ASN A 217 -6.86 1.34 -19.84
N LEU A 218 -5.60 1.02 -20.07
CA LEU A 218 -4.46 1.48 -19.26
C LEU A 218 -3.59 2.41 -20.08
N SER A 219 -3.06 3.47 -19.45
CA SER A 219 -1.93 4.20 -20.03
C SER A 219 -0.67 3.33 -20.05
N THR A 220 0.25 3.64 -20.96
CA THR A 220 1.54 2.92 -21.11
C THR A 220 2.75 3.87 -21.09
N ASN A 221 2.49 5.17 -21.00
CA ASN A 221 3.43 6.27 -21.15
C ASN A 221 3.43 7.21 -19.93
N GLY A 222 2.93 6.74 -18.78
CA GLY A 222 2.86 7.55 -17.57
C GLY A 222 4.23 7.90 -16.96
N PRO A 223 4.27 8.94 -16.13
CA PRO A 223 5.52 9.53 -15.66
C PRO A 223 6.28 8.57 -14.77
N SER A 224 7.60 8.53 -14.98
CA SER A 224 8.53 7.71 -14.20
C SER A 224 9.60 8.55 -13.53
N LEU A 225 10.08 8.07 -12.39
CA LEU A 225 11.07 8.73 -11.54
C LEU A 225 12.07 7.71 -11.02
N THR A 226 13.36 7.92 -11.24
CA THR A 226 14.43 7.18 -10.57
C THR A 226 15.02 8.02 -9.46
N ILE A 227 15.09 7.47 -8.24
CA ILE A 227 15.52 8.16 -7.04
C ILE A 227 16.24 7.23 -6.07
N THR A 228 17.25 7.76 -5.36
CA THR A 228 17.96 7.05 -4.28
C THR A 228 17.45 7.53 -2.92
N THR A 229 17.15 6.60 -2.01
CA THR A 229 16.82 6.91 -0.61
C THR A 229 18.00 7.53 0.12
N ARG A 230 17.75 8.21 1.24
CA ARG A 230 18.85 8.82 2.01
C ARG A 230 19.72 7.74 2.67
N THR A 231 20.99 8.05 2.87
CA THR A 231 21.85 7.29 3.79
C THR A 231 21.29 7.37 5.22
N PRO A 232 21.44 6.31 6.03
CA PRO A 232 20.98 6.34 7.42
C PRO A 232 21.89 7.28 8.22
N VAL A 233 21.30 8.25 8.92
CA VAL A 233 22.07 9.10 9.84
C VAL A 233 22.52 8.29 11.05
N LEU A 234 23.79 7.89 11.08
CA LEU A 234 24.41 7.31 12.26
C LEU A 234 24.45 8.37 13.36
N SER A 235 23.64 8.19 14.40
CA SER A 235 23.55 9.13 15.52
C SER A 235 24.81 9.05 16.39
N ILE A 236 25.80 9.87 16.06
CA ILE A 236 27.03 10.08 16.83
C ILE A 236 26.79 10.59 18.27
N PHE A 237 25.57 11.06 18.58
CA PHE A 237 25.13 11.32 19.96
C PHE A 237 25.22 10.09 20.86
N THR A 238 25.17 8.87 20.32
CA THR A 238 25.37 7.66 21.12
C THR A 238 26.83 7.50 21.55
N LEU A 239 27.79 7.64 20.63
CA LEU A 239 29.21 7.41 20.93
C LEU A 239 29.77 8.48 21.86
N GLU A 240 29.48 9.77 21.64
CA GLU A 240 29.91 10.84 22.57
C GLU A 240 29.24 10.73 23.94
N PHE A 241 27.98 10.30 24.02
CA PHE A 241 27.30 10.09 25.31
C PHE A 241 27.94 8.94 26.09
N TRP A 242 28.24 7.81 25.44
CA TRP A 242 28.95 6.71 26.10
C TRP A 242 30.39 7.10 26.47
N LEU A 243 31.12 7.82 25.63
CA LEU A 243 32.49 8.28 25.91
C LEU A 243 32.52 9.29 27.08
N ARG A 244 31.60 10.26 27.13
CA ARG A 244 31.51 11.23 28.23
C ARG A 244 31.09 10.58 29.55
N ASN A 245 30.12 9.67 29.54
CA ASN A 245 29.73 8.94 30.74
C ASN A 245 30.82 7.97 31.23
N LEU A 246 31.50 7.26 30.32
CA LEU A 246 32.65 6.41 30.66
C LEU A 246 33.78 7.23 31.28
N TYR A 247 34.08 8.41 30.71
CA TYR A 247 35.06 9.34 31.27
C TYR A 247 34.69 9.81 32.68
N LEU A 248 33.43 10.18 32.91
CA LEU A 248 32.94 10.59 34.24
C LEU A 248 33.02 9.46 35.28
N VAL A 249 32.67 8.23 34.90
CA VAL A 249 32.76 7.05 35.79
C VAL A 249 34.23 6.73 36.13
N LEU A 250 35.13 6.73 35.14
CA LEU A 250 36.55 6.47 35.35
C LEU A 250 37.23 7.58 36.17
N ALA A 251 36.92 8.85 35.91
CA ALA A 251 37.44 9.98 36.68
C ALA A 251 36.97 9.94 38.15
N GLY A 252 35.69 9.64 38.40
CA GLY A 252 35.15 9.46 39.75
C GLY A 252 35.85 8.33 40.51
N ALA A 253 36.05 7.17 39.87
CA ALA A 253 36.76 6.05 40.47
C ALA A 253 38.22 6.41 40.84
N ALA A 254 38.94 7.12 39.95
CA ALA A 254 40.31 7.56 40.21
C ALA A 254 40.41 8.50 41.43
N VAL A 255 39.47 9.42 41.60
CA VAL A 255 39.41 10.32 42.78
C VAL A 255 39.18 9.55 44.07
N VAL A 256 38.29 8.54 44.07
CA VAL A 256 38.03 7.69 45.25
C VAL A 256 39.26 6.84 45.60
N VAL A 257 39.96 6.28 44.61
CA VAL A 257 41.22 5.53 44.82
C VAL A 257 42.30 6.45 45.38
N ALA A 258 42.45 7.67 44.84
CA ALA A 258 43.41 8.64 45.36
C ALA A 258 43.09 9.05 46.81
N ALA A 259 41.82 9.34 47.12
CA ALA A 259 41.39 9.71 48.46
C ALA A 259 41.60 8.58 49.49
N THR A 260 41.23 7.35 49.14
CA THR A 260 41.44 6.17 50.01
C THR A 260 42.93 5.87 50.21
N LEU A 261 43.76 6.01 49.16
CA LEU A 261 45.22 5.90 49.27
C LEU A 261 45.81 6.98 50.20
N VAL A 262 45.38 8.24 50.09
CA VAL A 262 45.80 9.33 50.99
C VAL A 262 45.40 9.06 52.45
N ILE A 263 44.17 8.57 52.69
CA ILE A 263 43.70 8.20 54.03
C ILE A 263 44.54 7.04 54.60
N PHE A 264 44.82 6.02 53.79
CA PHE A 264 45.66 4.88 54.17
C PHE A 264 47.10 5.32 54.52
N LEU A 265 47.72 6.16 53.67
CA LEU A 265 49.06 6.69 53.91
C LEU A 265 49.12 7.58 55.17
N ARG A 266 48.09 8.41 55.43
CA ARG A 266 47.99 9.18 56.68
C ARG A 266 47.90 8.27 57.90
N ARG A 267 47.06 7.22 57.87
CA ARG A 267 46.96 6.23 58.96
C ARG A 267 48.28 5.49 59.19
N ARG A 268 48.97 5.08 58.11
CA ARG A 268 50.28 4.41 58.19
C ARG A 268 51.37 5.28 58.82
N ASN A 269 51.34 6.60 58.57
CA ASN A 269 52.29 7.53 59.16
C ASN A 269 51.98 7.85 60.63
N ALA A 270 50.71 7.94 61.00
CA ALA A 270 50.28 8.14 62.39
C ALA A 270 50.55 6.91 63.30
N ALA A 271 50.68 5.71 62.72
CA ALA A 271 50.86 4.45 63.45
C ALA A 271 52.34 4.06 63.71
N ARG A 272 53.31 4.98 63.57
CA ARG A 272 54.71 4.71 63.95
C ARG A 272 54.95 5.00 65.44
N PRO A 273 55.29 4.00 66.27
CA PRO A 273 55.73 4.27 67.64
C PRO A 273 57.09 4.97 67.62
N VAL A 274 57.27 5.98 68.48
CA VAL A 274 58.59 6.59 68.73
C VAL A 274 59.34 5.73 69.74
N THR A 275 60.33 4.97 69.30
CA THR A 275 61.29 4.30 70.19
C THR A 275 62.41 5.26 70.62
N PRO A 276 62.82 5.29 71.90
CA PRO A 276 63.91 6.16 72.34
C PRO A 276 65.27 5.78 71.74
N SER A 277 66.17 6.76 71.68
CA SER A 277 67.52 6.67 71.12
C SER A 277 68.55 6.06 72.09
N GLU A 278 69.44 5.21 71.57
CA GLU A 278 70.78 4.97 72.14
C GLU A 278 71.88 5.36 71.14
N PRO A 279 73.09 5.74 71.61
CA PRO A 279 74.02 6.54 70.80
C PRO A 279 75.02 5.75 69.95
N THR A 280 75.45 6.43 68.89
CA THR A 280 76.44 6.01 67.90
C THR A 280 77.79 5.62 68.50
N ARG A 281 78.40 4.52 68.01
CA ARG A 281 79.87 4.36 68.01
C ARG A 281 80.41 4.33 66.59
N VAL A 282 81.53 5.03 66.40
CA VAL A 282 82.13 5.38 65.12
C VAL A 282 83.33 4.46 64.84
N PHE A 283 83.32 3.85 63.65
CA PHE A 283 84.44 3.38 62.80
C PHE A 283 85.67 2.69 63.42
N HIS A 284 86.04 1.54 62.85
CA HIS A 284 87.24 1.40 61.99
C HIS A 284 87.05 0.18 61.04
N GLY A 285 87.58 0.24 59.81
CA GLY A 285 87.66 -0.92 58.88
C GLY A 285 88.95 -1.76 59.10
N PRO A 286 89.35 -2.70 58.21
CA PRO A 286 88.89 -2.88 56.82
C PRO A 286 88.70 -4.35 56.31
N SER A 287 88.35 -4.47 55.01
CA SER A 287 88.71 -5.52 54.03
C SER A 287 88.46 -7.04 54.26
N ALA A 288 87.56 -7.56 53.41
CA ALA A 288 87.75 -8.66 52.44
C ALA A 288 87.81 -10.17 52.86
N GLN A 289 87.36 -11.01 51.90
CA GLN A 289 87.43 -12.49 51.83
C GLN A 289 86.46 -13.27 52.76
N SER A 290 85.90 -14.45 52.45
CA SER A 290 85.97 -15.35 51.27
C SER A 290 84.74 -16.29 51.19
N LEU A 291 84.53 -16.89 50.01
CA LEU A 291 83.57 -17.93 49.57
C LEU A 291 83.03 -18.96 50.60
N LYS A 292 81.76 -19.38 50.40
CA LYS A 292 81.39 -20.77 50.03
C LYS A 292 79.93 -20.93 49.57
N ALA A 293 79.71 -21.81 48.57
CA ALA A 293 78.39 -22.31 48.13
C ALA A 293 78.17 -23.76 48.65
N PRO A 294 76.92 -24.26 48.68
CA PRO A 294 76.38 -25.10 47.58
C PRO A 294 74.91 -24.75 47.20
N ASN A 295 74.41 -24.92 45.96
CA ASN A 295 74.06 -26.16 45.22
C ASN A 295 73.03 -27.06 45.94
N ARG A 296 71.94 -27.60 45.34
CA ARG A 296 71.40 -27.55 43.96
C ARG A 296 69.96 -28.13 43.91
N ASN A 297 69.28 -28.04 42.75
CA ASN A 297 68.08 -28.81 42.30
C ASN A 297 66.71 -28.47 42.94
N GLN A 298 65.55 -28.68 42.30
CA GLN A 298 65.07 -28.61 40.89
C GLN A 298 63.54 -28.81 40.94
N GLY A 299 62.71 -28.09 40.16
CA GLY A 299 61.24 -28.29 40.20
C GLY A 299 60.45 -27.60 39.08
N ARG A 300 59.58 -28.35 38.39
CA ARG A 300 58.89 -27.98 37.13
C ARG A 300 57.59 -27.16 37.32
N VAL A 301 57.39 -26.20 36.41
CA VAL A 301 56.20 -25.98 35.53
C VAL A 301 54.77 -26.17 36.11
N LYS A 302 53.91 -25.13 35.99
CA LYS A 302 52.64 -25.16 35.22
C LYS A 302 51.90 -23.82 35.21
N ALA A 303 51.27 -23.51 34.07
CA ALA A 303 50.26 -22.46 33.93
C ALA A 303 48.88 -22.99 34.35
N TYR A 304 47.95 -22.09 34.69
CA TYR A 304 46.54 -22.40 34.95
C TYR A 304 45.58 -21.46 34.22
N PHE A 305 44.45 -22.03 33.82
CA PHE A 305 43.32 -21.47 33.07
C PHE A 305 42.04 -22.16 33.63
N TRP A 306 40.83 -21.63 33.37
CA TRP A 306 39.52 -22.10 33.93
C TRP A 306 39.33 -21.81 35.44
N GLY A 307 38.16 -21.58 36.05
CA GLY A 307 36.72 -21.53 35.68
C GLY A 307 35.90 -21.13 36.95
N THR A 308 34.55 -21.18 37.10
CA THR A 308 33.38 -21.33 36.19
C THR A 308 32.07 -21.27 37.04
N ALA A 309 31.18 -20.27 36.87
CA ALA A 309 29.79 -20.27 37.42
C ALA A 309 28.91 -19.26 36.61
N GLN A 310 27.87 -19.59 35.84
CA GLN A 310 26.64 -20.41 36.02
C GLN A 310 25.58 -19.83 36.99
N ALA A 311 24.42 -19.45 36.43
CA ALA A 311 23.11 -19.46 37.08
C ALA A 311 21.96 -19.57 36.05
N THR A 312 20.87 -20.24 36.42
CA THR A 312 19.81 -20.80 35.55
C THR A 312 18.48 -20.82 36.35
N GLN A 313 17.26 -20.97 35.81
CA GLN A 313 16.72 -21.38 34.49
C GLN A 313 15.24 -20.88 34.38
N CYS A 314 14.62 -20.98 33.19
CA CYS A 314 13.14 -21.11 33.02
C CYS A 314 12.28 -19.84 33.31
N LEU A 315 11.05 -19.60 32.80
CA LEU A 315 9.97 -20.28 32.04
C LEU A 315 9.22 -19.18 31.22
N ARG A 316 8.40 -19.35 30.17
CA ARG A 316 7.98 -20.44 29.24
C ARG A 316 7.38 -19.77 27.97
N SER A 317 7.01 -20.52 26.93
CA SER A 317 6.16 -20.03 25.81
C SER A 317 4.70 -20.51 25.91
N VAL A 318 3.76 -19.75 25.35
CA VAL A 318 2.35 -20.16 25.15
C VAL A 318 2.05 -20.17 23.65
N ARG A 319 1.65 -21.34 23.12
CA ARG A 319 0.92 -21.45 21.85
C ARG A 319 -0.57 -21.51 22.18
N MET A 320 -1.39 -20.75 21.46
CA MET A 320 -2.84 -20.99 21.39
C MET A 320 -3.17 -21.81 20.13
N GLY A 321 -4.16 -22.70 20.23
CA GLY A 321 -4.65 -23.51 19.11
C GLY A 321 -6.12 -23.24 18.82
N ALA A 322 -6.57 -23.61 17.63
CA ALA A 322 -7.98 -23.75 17.27
C ALA A 322 -8.59 -24.97 18.01
N PRO A 323 -9.94 -25.09 18.10
CA PRO A 323 -10.75 -25.69 17.02
C PRO A 323 -12.11 -24.93 16.85
N ARG A 324 -13.08 -25.29 15.98
CA ARG A 324 -13.66 -26.60 15.60
C ARG A 324 -14.33 -26.61 14.21
N THR A 325 -14.64 -27.85 13.80
CA THR A 325 -15.66 -28.33 12.85
C THR A 325 -16.85 -27.40 12.62
#